data_AF-A0A1J5VU99-F1
#
_entry.id   AF-A0A1J5VU99-F1
#
_cell.length_a   1.000
_cell.length_b   1.000
_cell.length_c   1.000
_cell.angle_alpha   90.00
_cell.angle_beta   90.00
_cell.angle_gamma   90.00
#
_symmetry.space_group_name_H-M   'P 1'
#
loop_
_entity.id
_entity.type
_entity.pdbx_description
1 polymer ?
#
loop_
_entity_poly.entity_id
_entity_poly.type
_entity_poly.pdbx_seq_one_letter_code
_entity_poly.pdbx_strand_id
1 'polypeptide(L)' 'MQLELHRTNDAELLERKRDLVARLEEQLGDHQLTPDWLRFLADSGSLTLQERAIYDELCRVLTLLQEG' A
#
# COMPACT_ATOMS: atom_id res chain seq x y z
N MET A 1 13.15 -21.90 0.95
CA MET A 1 12.91 -21.46 -0.43
C MET A 1 13.01 -19.95 -0.45
N GLN A 2 14.24 -19.44 -0.57
CA GLN A 2 14.51 -18.00 -0.58
C GLN A 2 14.10 -17.47 -1.95
N LEU A 3 13.10 -16.59 -1.99
CA LEU A 3 12.69 -15.91 -3.21
C LEU A 3 13.78 -14.89 -3.56
N GLU A 4 14.77 -15.33 -4.32
CA GLU A 4 15.75 -14.49 -5.02
C GLU A 4 15.08 -13.76 -6.20
N LEU A 5 13.93 -13.14 -5.96
CA LEU A 5 13.32 -12.21 -6.91
C LEU A 5 14.16 -10.93 -6.89
N HIS A 6 15.22 -10.96 -7.70
CA HIS A 6 15.66 -9.84 -8.52
C HIS A 6 15.56 -8.47 -7.84
N ARG A 7 16.71 -7.98 -7.35
CA ARG A 7 17.01 -6.57 -7.01
C ARG A 7 16.46 -5.51 -7.99
N THR A 8 16.05 -5.90 -9.19
CA THR A 8 15.42 -5.07 -10.23
C THR A 8 13.90 -4.93 -10.05
N ASN A 9 13.22 -5.95 -9.52
CA ASN A 9 11.78 -5.96 -9.32
C ASN A 9 11.38 -5.27 -8.00
N ASP A 10 12.27 -5.26 -7.00
CA ASP A 10 12.06 -4.48 -5.77
C ASP A 10 11.92 -2.99 -6.05
N ALA A 11 12.69 -2.46 -7.02
CA ALA A 11 12.59 -1.07 -7.43
C ALA A 11 11.22 -0.76 -8.04
N GLU A 12 10.74 -1.60 -8.97
CA GLU A 12 9.39 -1.46 -9.54
C GLU A 12 8.30 -1.60 -8.47
N LEU A 13 8.46 -2.53 -7.52
CA LEU A 13 7.52 -2.71 -6.41
C LEU A 13 7.52 -1.52 -5.44
N LEU A 14 8.69 -0.92 -5.18
CA LEU A 14 8.83 0.29 -4.37
C LEU A 14 8.24 1.52 -5.08
N GLU A 15 8.43 1.64 -6.40
CA GLU A 15 7.77 2.67 -7.20
C GLU A 15 6.25 2.50 -7.18
N ARG A 16 5.76 1.26 -7.34
CA ARG A 16 4.33 0.94 -7.22
C ARG A 16 3.79 1.22 -5.83
N LYS A 17 4.53 0.88 -4.77
CA LYS A 17 4.18 1.21 -3.38
C LYS A 17 4.03 2.73 -3.23
N ARG A 18 4.99 3.51 -3.74
CA ARG A 18 4.93 4.98 -3.70
C ARG A 18 3.76 5.53 -4.50
N ASP A 19 3.48 5.00 -5.67
CA ASP A 19 2.32 5.39 -6.49
C ASP A 19 1.01 5.10 -5.76
N LEU A 20 0.86 3.90 -5.19
CA LEU A 20 -0.33 3.50 -4.43
C LEU A 20 -0.53 4.36 -3.17
N VAL A 21 0.55 4.67 -2.45
CA VAL A 21 0.51 5.59 -1.30
C VAL A 21 0.12 6.99 -1.77
N ALA A 22 0.74 7.53 -2.82
CA ALA A 22 0.40 8.85 -3.35
C ALA A 22 -1.07 8.92 -3.79
N ARG A 23 -1.59 7.89 -4.46
CA ARG A 23 -3.01 7.81 -4.85
C ARG A 23 -3.94 7.73 -3.64
N LEU A 24 -3.54 7.02 -2.59
CA LEU A 24 -4.28 7.06 -1.33
C LEU A 24 -4.21 8.45 -0.68
N GLU A 25 -3.06 9.14 -0.70
CA GLU A 25 -2.90 10.49 -0.14
C GLU A 25 -3.80 11.49 -0.91
N GLU A 26 -3.87 11.38 -2.24
CA GLU A 26 -4.77 12.20 -3.05
C GLU A 26 -6.25 11.91 -2.77
N GLN A 27 -6.62 10.66 -2.45
CA GLN A 27 -8.00 10.27 -2.18
C GLN A 27 -8.44 10.62 -0.74
N LEU A 28 -7.58 10.39 0.25
CA LEU A 28 -7.84 10.66 1.67
C LEU A 28 -7.57 12.12 2.05
N GLY A 29 -6.91 12.87 1.16
CA GLY A 29 -6.41 14.22 1.41
C GLY A 29 -5.12 14.19 2.24
N ASP A 30 -4.54 15.38 2.47
CA ASP A 30 -3.25 15.69 3.13
C ASP A 30 -3.09 15.17 4.59
N HIS A 31 -3.92 14.22 5.02
CA HIS A 31 -3.70 13.46 6.25
C HIS A 31 -2.52 12.51 6.04
N GLN A 32 -1.54 12.59 6.94
CA GLN A 32 -0.45 11.64 7.01
C GLN A 32 -0.99 10.20 7.00
N LEU A 33 -0.82 9.51 5.87
CA LEU A 33 -1.18 8.12 5.71
C LEU A 33 -0.19 7.25 6.44
N THR A 34 -0.38 7.17 7.75
CA THR A 34 0.28 6.16 8.54
C THR A 34 -0.41 4.81 8.31
N PRO A 35 0.34 3.69 8.31
CA PRO A 35 -0.23 2.36 8.17
C PRO A 35 -1.27 2.06 9.26
N ASP A 36 -1.11 2.65 10.45
CA ASP A 36 -2.06 2.56 11.55
C ASP A 36 -3.38 3.28 11.20
N TRP A 37 -3.30 4.45 10.57
CA TRP A 37 -4.48 5.19 10.12
C TRP A 37 -5.20 4.51 8.97
N LEU A 38 -4.47 3.96 7.99
CA LEU A 38 -5.06 3.16 6.92
C LEU A 38 -5.78 1.92 7.47
N ARG A 39 -5.18 1.25 8.45
CA ARG A 39 -5.80 0.12 9.15
C ARG A 39 -7.06 0.56 9.90
N PHE A 40 -7.02 1.68 10.60
CA PHE A 40 -8.18 2.25 11.27
C PHE A 40 -9.31 2.58 10.28
N LEU A 41 -9.01 3.21 9.15
CA LEU A 41 -10.00 3.53 8.12
C LEU A 41 -10.63 2.27 7.49
N ALA A 42 -9.81 1.22 7.29
CA ALA A 42 -10.28 -0.07 6.80
C ALA A 42 -11.17 -0.81 7.81
N ASP A 43 -10.84 -0.75 9.09
CA ASP A 43 -11.61 -1.34 10.19
C ASP A 43 -12.91 -0.56 10.46
N SER A 44 -12.82 0.77 10.43
CA SER A 44 -13.93 1.71 10.57
C SER A 44 -14.94 1.62 9.43
N GLY A 45 -14.61 0.99 8.30
CA GLY A 45 -15.43 1.02 7.09
C GLY A 45 -15.56 2.41 6.46
N SER A 46 -14.65 3.33 6.82
CA SER A 46 -14.65 4.72 6.34
C SER A 46 -14.00 4.86 4.95
N LEU A 47 -13.29 3.84 4.47
CA LEU A 47 -12.74 3.79 3.11
C LEU A 47 -13.86 3.52 2.10
N THR A 48 -13.84 4.25 0.99
CA THR A 48 -14.62 3.87 -0.20
C THR A 48 -14.10 2.56 -0.80
N LEU A 49 -14.91 1.94 -1.66
CA LEU A 49 -14.52 0.74 -2.40
C LEU A 49 -13.22 0.93 -3.19
N GLN A 50 -12.99 2.14 -3.70
CA GLN A 50 -11.79 2.47 -4.47
C GLN A 50 -10.56 2.53 -3.56
N GLU A 51 -10.64 3.24 -2.43
CA GLU A 51 -9.54 3.33 -1.47
C GLU A 51 -9.20 1.96 -0.85
N ARG A 52 -10.23 1.14 -0.56
CA ARG A 52 -10.03 -0.21 -0.04
C ARG A 52 -9.35 -1.13 -1.04
N ALA A 53 -9.64 -0.99 -2.33
CA ALA A 53 -8.93 -1.71 -3.38
C ALA A 53 -7.45 -1.30 -3.47
N ILE A 54 -7.16 -0.01 -3.37
CA ILE A 54 -5.77 0.51 -3.37
C ILE A 54 -5.02 0.03 -2.13
N TYR A 55 -5.67 0.02 -0.95
CA TYR A 55 -5.08 -0.52 0.28
C TYR A 55 -4.81 -2.03 0.22
N ASP A 56 -5.73 -2.83 -0.34
CA ASP A 56 -5.53 -4.27 -0.55
C ASP A 56 -4.35 -4.53 -1.49
N GLU A 57 -4.24 -3.74 -2.56
CA GLU A 57 -3.11 -3.82 -3.50
C GLU A 57 -1.79 -3.41 -2.84
N LEU A 58 -1.79 -2.34 -2.02
CA LEU A 58 -0.63 -1.94 -1.22
C LEU A 58 -0.19 -3.06 -0.27
N CYS A 59 -1.14 -3.71 0.40
CA CYS A 59 -0.85 -4.82 1.32
C CYS A 59 -0.23 -6.02 0.59
N ARG A 60 -0.71 -6.32 -0.63
CA ARG A 60 -0.08 -7.34 -1.49
C ARG A 60 1.34 -6.95 -1.89
N VAL A 61 1.56 -5.69 -2.28
CA VAL A 61 2.90 -5.19 -2.64
C VAL A 61 3.85 -5.26 -1.44
N LEU A 62 3.41 -4.89 -0.23
CA LEU A 62 4.19 -5.03 1.00
C LEU A 62 4.52 -6.50 1.32
N THR A 63 3.55 -7.40 1.14
CA THR A 63 3.76 -8.85 1.31
C THR A 63 4.78 -9.38 0.29
N LEU A 64 4.72 -8.93 -0.96
CA LEU A 64 5.67 -9.28 -2.02
C LEU A 64 7.08 -8.73 -1.74
N LEU A 65 7.17 -7.53 -1.15
CA LEU A 65 8.41 -6.92 -0.67
C LEU A 65 8.95 -7.57 0.61
N GLN A 66 8.22 -8.50 1.24
CA GLN A 66 8.52 -9.07 2.56
C GLN A 66 8.71 -7.99 3.66
N GLU A 67 8.18 -6.79 3.44
CA GLU A 67 8.07 -5.72 4.42
C GLU A 67 6.72 -5.88 5.14
N GLY A 68 6.60 -6.89 6.00
CA GLY A 68 5.39 -7.20 6.77
C GLY A 68 5.63 -7.19 8.26
#